data_AF-A0A957INK2-F1
#
_entry.id   AF-A0A957INK2-F1
#
_cell.length_a   1.000
_cell.length_b   1.000
_cell.length_c   1.000
_cell.angle_alpha   90.00
_cell.angle_beta   90.00
_cell.angle_gamma   90.00
#
_symmetry.space_group_name_H-M   'P 1'
#
loop_
_entity.id
_entity.type
_entity.pdbx_description
1 polymer ?
#
loop_
_entity_poly.entity_id
_entity_poly.type
_entity_poly.pdbx_seq_one_letter_code
_entity_poly.pdbx_strand_id
1 'polypeptide(L)'
;VKEKPVVENGQNPGWFRIRVSNLETGKSKVSVNIPLRMLKFGFTLASHFTPEVAGLNMEELQTMLADGGSGILVDVQDEESQEHVQIYID
;
A
#
# COMPACT_ATOMS: atom_id res chain seq x y z
N VAL A 1 -15.13 22.32 -1.63
CA VAL A 1 -14.95 20.88 -1.93
C VAL A 1 -13.66 20.80 -2.73
N LYS A 2 -12.58 20.22 -2.18
CA LYS A 2 -11.31 20.12 -2.91
C LYS A 2 -11.38 18.86 -3.79
N GLU A 3 -11.40 19.06 -5.10
CA GLU A 3 -11.37 17.97 -6.08
C GLU A 3 -10.10 17.13 -5.92
N LYS A 4 -10.28 15.81 -5.85
CA LYS A 4 -9.20 14.83 -5.93
C LYS A 4 -8.83 14.70 -7.42
N PRO A 5 -7.55 14.79 -7.81
CA PRO A 5 -7.17 14.72 -9.22
C PRO A 5 -7.47 13.33 -9.78
N VAL A 6 -8.20 13.29 -10.88
CA VAL A 6 -8.43 12.08 -11.69
C VAL A 6 -7.16 11.83 -12.49
N VAL A 7 -6.52 10.69 -12.26
CA VAL A 7 -5.30 10.28 -12.98
C VAL A 7 -5.74 9.52 -14.24
N GLU A 8 -5.40 10.03 -15.41
CA GLU A 8 -5.80 9.46 -16.70
C GLU A 8 -5.05 8.16 -17.06
N ASN A 9 -5.79 7.23 -17.66
CA ASN A 9 -5.37 5.89 -18.04
C ASN A 9 -4.22 5.85 -19.07
N GLY A 10 -3.15 5.11 -18.77
CA GLY A 10 -2.10 4.80 -19.74
C GLY A 10 -0.92 3.99 -19.19
N GLN A 11 -1.10 2.68 -18.98
CA GLN A 11 -0.05 1.65 -18.90
C GLN A 11 1.23 1.95 -18.07
N ASN A 12 1.14 2.64 -16.94
CA ASN A 12 2.21 2.52 -15.95
C ASN A 12 1.97 1.19 -15.20
N PRO A 13 2.91 0.24 -15.17
CA PRO A 13 2.76 -0.92 -14.30
C PRO A 13 2.83 -0.41 -12.87
N GLY A 14 1.66 -0.10 -12.29
CA GLY A 14 1.63 0.50 -10.98
C GLY A 14 2.32 -0.39 -9.96
N TRP A 15 2.86 0.25 -8.93
CA TRP A 15 3.61 -0.42 -7.87
C TRP A 15 2.85 -0.30 -6.57
N PHE A 16 2.61 -1.44 -5.93
CA PHE A 16 2.19 -1.48 -4.54
C PHE A 16 3.42 -1.35 -3.65
N ARG A 17 3.48 -0.27 -2.87
CA ARG A 17 4.64 0.07 -2.05
C ARG A 17 4.27 0.04 -0.59
N ILE A 18 5.15 -0.57 0.21
CA ILE A 18 5.10 -0.55 1.66
C ILE A 18 6.40 0.08 2.14
N ARG A 19 6.30 1.05 3.04
CA ARG A 19 7.43 1.67 3.73
C ARG A 19 7.18 1.65 5.22
N VAL A 20 8.19 1.24 5.97
CA VAL A 20 8.25 1.37 7.43
C VAL A 20 9.47 2.21 7.73
N SER A 21 9.25 3.37 8.35
CA SER A 21 10.31 4.26 8.84
C SER A 21 10.23 4.39 10.35
N ASN A 22 11.37 4.68 10.98
CA ASN A 22 11.35 5.10 12.37
C ASN A 22 10.66 6.47 12.50
N LEU A 23 9.79 6.60 13.51
CA LEU A 23 8.91 7.76 13.68
C LEU A 23 9.68 9.06 13.99
N GLU A 24 10.69 9.00 14.87
CA GLU A 24 11.48 10.17 15.25
C GLU A 24 12.51 10.59 14.19
N THR A 25 13.21 9.61 13.62
CA THR A 25 14.36 9.88 12.72
C THR A 25 13.99 9.88 11.24
N GLY A 26 12.82 9.37 10.86
CA GLY A 26 12.40 9.17 9.48
C GLY A 26 13.20 8.11 8.71
N LYS A 27 14.15 7.41 9.35
CA LYS A 27 15.00 6.42 8.69
C LYS A 27 14.18 5.19 8.29
N SER A 28 14.26 4.81 7.01
CA SER A 28 13.62 3.60 6.49
C SER A 28 14.18 2.34 7.17
N LYS A 29 13.31 1.58 7.81
CA LYS A 29 13.60 0.24 8.37
C LYS A 29 13.29 -0.85 7.34
N VAL A 30 12.14 -0.73 6.67
CA VAL A 30 11.67 -1.70 5.67
C VAL A 30 11.12 -0.97 4.45
N SER A 31 11.46 -1.45 3.26
CA SER A 31 10.80 -1.02 2.02
C SER A 31 10.50 -2.23 1.14
N VAL A 32 9.25 -2.37 0.75
CA VAL A 32 8.77 -3.41 -0.15
C VAL A 32 8.14 -2.76 -1.37
N ASN A 33 8.47 -3.25 -2.56
CA ASN A 33 7.88 -2.79 -3.82
C ASN A 33 7.39 -4.01 -4.58
N ILE A 34 6.08 -4.09 -4.82
CA ILE A 34 5.43 -5.22 -5.47
C ILE A 34 4.76 -4.70 -6.75
N PRO A 35 5.07 -5.25 -7.93
CA PRO A 35 4.32 -4.92 -9.13
C PRO A 35 2.85 -5.29 -8.93
N LEU A 36 1.90 -4.43 -9.32
CA LEU A 36 0.47 -4.73 -9.15
C LEU A 36 0.02 -6.05 -9.79
N ARG A 37 0.67 -6.43 -10.91
CA ARG A 37 0.45 -7.73 -11.58
C ARG A 37 0.78 -8.94 -10.69
N MET A 38 1.61 -8.77 -9.67
CA MET A 38 2.03 -9.80 -8.73
C MET A 38 1.34 -9.72 -7.37
N LEU A 39 0.48 -8.72 -7.15
CA LEU A 39 -0.14 -8.46 -5.86
C LEU A 39 -1.00 -9.64 -5.36
N LYS A 40 -1.79 -10.25 -6.27
CA LYS A 40 -2.59 -11.46 -5.95
C LYS A 40 -1.73 -12.61 -5.41
N PHE A 41 -0.60 -12.88 -6.06
CA PHE A 41 0.33 -13.92 -5.62
C PHE A 41 0.97 -13.56 -4.27
N GLY A 42 1.36 -12.29 -4.08
CA GLY A 42 1.87 -11.80 -2.80
C GLY A 42 0.90 -12.03 -1.65
N PHE A 43 -0.40 -11.80 -1.87
CA PHE A 43 -1.43 -12.08 -0.87
C PHE A 43 -1.61 -13.56 -0.59
N THR A 44 -1.60 -14.41 -1.62
CA THR A 44 -1.64 -15.87 -1.44
C THR A 44 -0.45 -16.37 -0.61
N LEU A 45 0.74 -15.79 -0.80
CA LEU A 45 1.90 -16.11 0.02
C LEU A 45 1.73 -15.59 1.45
N ALA A 46 1.28 -14.34 1.63
CA ALA A 46 1.09 -13.73 2.94
C ALA A 46 0.03 -14.43 3.80
N SER A 47 -1.04 -14.95 3.19
CA SER A 47 -2.12 -15.66 3.91
C SER A 47 -1.63 -16.93 4.61
N HIS A 48 -0.49 -17.49 4.20
CA HIS A 48 0.13 -18.63 4.88
C HIS A 48 0.90 -18.25 6.15
N PHE A 49 1.34 -16.99 6.26
CA PHE A 49 2.10 -16.50 7.42
C PHE A 49 1.20 -15.82 8.44
N THR A 50 0.16 -15.13 7.99
CA THR A 50 -0.61 -14.24 8.87
C THR A 50 -2.06 -14.13 8.34
N PRO A 51 -3.02 -14.90 8.89
CA PRO A 51 -4.40 -14.94 8.39
C PRO A 51 -5.14 -13.60 8.50
N GLU A 52 -4.74 -12.77 9.46
CA GLU A 52 -5.28 -11.42 9.72
C GLU A 52 -4.97 -10.38 8.63
N VAL A 53 -4.03 -10.66 7.72
CA VAL A 53 -3.72 -9.78 6.56
C VAL A 53 -4.91 -9.71 5.59
N ALA A 54 -5.85 -10.65 5.69
CA ALA A 54 -7.14 -10.61 5.00
C ALA A 54 -8.04 -9.43 5.43
N GLY A 55 -7.69 -8.72 6.51
CA GLY A 55 -8.41 -7.54 7.00
C GLY A 55 -8.06 -6.23 6.27
N LEU A 56 -7.05 -6.21 5.39
CA LEU A 56 -6.92 -5.13 4.42
C LEU A 56 -8.18 -5.12 3.54
N ASN A 57 -8.81 -3.96 3.36
CA ASN A 57 -10.05 -3.86 2.61
C ASN A 57 -9.79 -4.08 1.12
N MET A 58 -9.65 -5.35 0.73
CA MET A 58 -9.27 -5.79 -0.61
C MET A 58 -10.23 -5.30 -1.69
N GLU A 59 -11.48 -5.04 -1.31
CA GLU A 59 -12.49 -4.44 -2.17
C GLU A 59 -12.16 -2.98 -2.51
N GLU A 60 -11.65 -2.21 -1.56
CA GLU A 60 -11.22 -0.82 -1.77
C GLU A 60 -9.96 -0.77 -2.64
N LEU A 61 -9.01 -1.68 -2.39
CA LEU A 61 -7.84 -1.86 -3.27
C LEU A 61 -8.26 -2.23 -4.69
N GLN A 62 -9.17 -3.19 -4.85
CA GLN A 62 -9.66 -3.60 -6.17
C GLN A 62 -10.38 -2.45 -6.90
N THR A 63 -11.14 -1.63 -6.17
CA THR A 63 -11.83 -0.46 -6.73
C THR A 63 -10.83 0.60 -7.18
N MET A 64 -9.84 0.95 -6.35
CA MET A 64 -8.78 1.89 -6.73
C MET A 64 -7.95 1.40 -7.92
N LEU A 65 -7.65 0.09 -7.96
CA LEU A 65 -6.95 -0.52 -9.08
C LEU A 65 -7.78 -0.54 -10.36
N ALA A 66 -9.09 -0.77 -10.27
CA ALA A 66 -10.01 -0.75 -11.41
C ALA A 66 -10.16 0.65 -12.00
N ASP A 67 -10.13 1.69 -11.16
CA ASP A 67 -10.18 3.09 -11.56
C ASP A 67 -8.83 3.63 -12.05
N GLY A 68 -7.76 2.82 -12.02
CA GLY A 68 -6.40 3.25 -12.39
C GLY A 68 -5.78 4.24 -11.40
N GLY A 69 -6.28 4.29 -10.17
CA GLY A 69 -5.90 5.27 -9.16
C GLY A 69 -4.60 4.96 -8.44
N SER A 70 -3.68 5.92 -8.46
CA SER A 70 -2.56 6.03 -7.51
C SER A 70 -3.04 6.69 -6.20
N GLY A 71 -2.48 6.33 -5.05
CA GLY A 71 -2.84 6.96 -3.78
C GLY A 71 -2.38 6.24 -2.52
N ILE A 72 -2.47 6.93 -1.38
CA ILE A 72 -2.18 6.38 -0.06
C ILE A 72 -3.38 5.54 0.41
N LEU A 73 -3.08 4.32 0.83
CA LEU A 73 -4.04 3.33 1.32
C LEU A 73 -4.04 3.28 2.84
N VAL A 74 -2.85 3.31 3.43
CA VAL A 74 -2.65 3.26 4.88
C VAL A 74 -1.51 4.20 5.24
N ASP A 75 -1.75 5.05 6.23
CA ASP A 75 -0.73 5.85 6.89
C ASP A 75 -0.99 5.78 8.39
N VAL A 76 -0.15 5.05 9.12
CA VAL A 76 -0.31 4.78 10.55
C VAL A 76 1.00 5.01 11.26
N GLN A 77 0.94 5.69 12.39
CA GLN A 77 2.07 5.89 13.29
C GLN A 77 1.84 5.05 14.54
N ASP A 78 2.84 4.23 14.88
CA ASP A 78 2.88 3.44 16.10
C ASP A 78 3.89 4.08 17.05
N GLU A 79 3.38 4.78 18.06
CA GLU A 79 4.21 5.52 19.03
C GLU A 79 4.93 4.57 20.02
N GLU A 80 4.38 3.37 20.27
CA GLU A 80 4.97 2.38 21.19
C GLU A 80 6.22 1.75 20.58
N SER A 81 6.15 1.37 19.31
CA SER A 81 7.23 0.76 18.53
C SER A 81 8.12 1.79 17.82
N GLN A 82 7.76 3.07 17.86
CA GLN A 82 8.45 4.18 17.18
C GLN A 82 8.55 3.98 15.66
N GLU A 83 7.42 3.62 15.04
CA GLU A 83 7.33 3.31 13.62
C GLU A 83 6.26 4.16 12.90
N HIS A 84 6.54 4.49 11.64
CA HIS A 84 5.59 5.08 10.71
C HIS A 84 5.46 4.13 9.52
N VAL A 85 4.26 3.60 9.33
CA VAL A 85 3.94 2.64 8.28
C VAL A 85 3.11 3.33 7.21
N GLN A 86 3.57 3.25 5.97
CA GLN A 86 2.92 3.80 4.80
C GLN A 86 2.71 2.72 3.74
N ILE A 87 1.49 2.60 3.23
CA ILE A 87 1.13 1.71 2.13
C ILE A 87 0.43 2.54 1.06
N TYR A 88 0.91 2.46 -0.19
CA TYR A 88 0.38 3.27 -1.28
C TYR A 88 0.59 2.60 -2.65
N ILE A 89 -0.19 3.05 -3.62
CA ILE A 89 -0.05 2.68 -5.04
C ILE A 89 0.51 3.87 -5.80
N ASP A 90 1.57 3.60 -6.57
CA ASP A 90 2.23 4.51 -7.52
C ASP A 90 1.79 4.21 -8.95
#